data_AF-A0A815PFR3-F1
#
_entry.id   AF-A0A815PFR3-F1
#
_cell.length_a   1.000
_cell.length_b   1.000
_cell.length_c   1.000
_cell.angle_alpha   90.00
_cell.angle_beta   90.00
_cell.angle_gamma   90.00
#
_symmetry.space_group_name_H-M   'P 1'
#
loop_
_entity.id
_entity.type
_entity.pdbx_description
1 polymer ?
#
loop_
_entity_poly.entity_id
_entity_poly.type
_entity_poly.pdbx_seq_one_letter_code
_entity_poly.pdbx_strand_id
1 'polypeptide(L)'
;MAATRAAEDSEDTRIPLDGQRARQAASRAAESPERRQGRRVHDRARHAASRAAESPEQRQGRRKEDRARHAATRGAEDPIQRRTRSEDQRRRQAASRAAQWTFMEGEAFRYDPANNYDSHPQLYIGQMSDVCPYCNALKWHAETRGMCCSGGKVKLPELQPPPEPLESLIGPTSFEALRTVNIQICATFREACQLHGLLEDDQQWDATMSEAAAAQSPARLRNLFAIILAVCGPSNPKQLWESYKESLT
;
A
#
# COMPACT_ATOMS: atom_id res chain seq x y z
N MET A 1 62.69 -8.10 -46.26
CA MET A 1 63.04 -9.40 -45.64
C MET A 1 61.82 -9.97 -44.94
N ALA A 2 60.91 -10.60 -45.69
CA ALA A 2 59.68 -11.19 -45.16
C ALA A 2 59.35 -12.45 -45.98
N ALA A 3 60.13 -13.52 -45.78
CA ALA A 3 59.91 -14.79 -46.47
C ALA A 3 60.56 -15.96 -45.72
N THR A 4 60.26 -16.13 -44.42
CA THR A 4 60.63 -17.35 -43.65
C THR A 4 59.66 -17.55 -42.49
N ARG A 5 58.38 -17.84 -42.77
CA ARG A 5 57.38 -18.13 -41.71
C ARG A 5 56.39 -19.24 -42.06
N ALA A 6 56.67 -20.04 -43.09
CA ALA A 6 55.72 -21.03 -43.59
C ALA A 6 56.04 -22.48 -43.18
N ALA A 7 57.04 -22.72 -42.33
CA ALA A 7 57.41 -24.10 -41.94
C ALA A 7 58.10 -24.16 -40.57
N GLU A 8 57.48 -23.58 -39.53
CA GLU A 8 57.93 -23.79 -38.15
C GLU A 8 56.94 -24.75 -37.45
N ASP A 9 57.48 -25.82 -36.88
CA ASP A 9 56.73 -26.88 -36.20
C ASP A 9 55.96 -26.30 -34.99
N SER A 10 54.79 -26.88 -34.68
CA SER A 10 53.81 -26.26 -33.76
C SER A 10 54.31 -26.05 -32.32
N GLU A 11 55.39 -26.75 -31.95
CA GLU A 11 56.06 -26.66 -30.65
C GLU A 11 57.16 -25.58 -30.64
N ASP A 12 57.83 -25.39 -31.79
CA ASP A 12 58.90 -24.41 -32.00
C ASP A 12 58.36 -22.97 -32.05
N THR A 13 57.09 -22.78 -32.42
CA THR A 13 56.41 -21.47 -32.33
C THR A 13 55.90 -21.16 -30.92
N ARG A 14 55.70 -22.15 -30.04
CA ARG A 14 55.15 -21.94 -28.68
C ARG A 14 56.17 -21.34 -27.73
N ILE A 15 57.41 -21.82 -27.76
CA ILE A 15 58.49 -21.37 -26.87
C ILE A 15 58.81 -19.86 -27.05
N PRO A 16 58.92 -19.31 -28.28
CA PRO A 16 59.11 -17.88 -28.51
C PRO A 16 57.92 -17.02 -28.07
N LEU A 17 56.69 -17.51 -28.26
CA LEU A 17 55.48 -16.80 -27.87
C LEU A 17 55.31 -16.74 -26.35
N ASP A 18 55.67 -17.81 -25.64
CA ASP A 18 55.64 -17.83 -24.17
C ASP A 18 56.73 -16.93 -23.57
N GLY A 19 57.92 -16.90 -24.18
CA GLY A 19 58.96 -15.93 -23.83
C GLY A 19 58.53 -14.47 -24.03
N GLN A 20 57.82 -14.16 -25.13
CA GLN A 20 57.27 -12.83 -25.38
C GLN A 20 56.16 -12.46 -24.38
N ARG A 21 55.26 -13.39 -24.07
CA ARG A 21 54.19 -13.20 -23.07
C ARG A 21 54.75 -12.95 -21.68
N ALA A 22 55.77 -13.71 -21.26
CA ALA A 22 56.43 -13.55 -19.98
C ALA A 22 57.12 -12.18 -19.86
N ARG A 23 57.84 -11.76 -20.91
CA ARG A 23 58.47 -10.42 -20.96
C ARG A 23 57.44 -9.29 -20.89
N GLN A 24 56.32 -9.43 -21.61
CA GLN A 24 55.25 -8.45 -21.58
C GLN A 24 54.54 -8.40 -20.21
N ALA A 25 54.33 -9.55 -19.56
CA ALA A 25 53.78 -9.63 -18.22
C ALA A 25 54.70 -8.96 -17.19
N ALA A 26 56.01 -9.24 -17.25
CA ALA A 26 57.01 -8.61 -16.39
C ALA A 26 57.06 -7.09 -16.57
N SER A 27 57.01 -6.62 -17.84
CA SER A 27 56.94 -5.19 -18.16
C SER A 27 55.67 -4.51 -17.61
N ARG A 28 54.52 -5.19 -17.64
CA ARG A 28 53.25 -4.69 -17.06
C ARG A 28 53.27 -4.70 -15.52
N ALA A 29 53.97 -5.66 -14.91
CA ALA A 29 54.11 -5.74 -13.45
C ALA A 29 55.00 -4.60 -12.91
N ALA A 30 56.07 -4.26 -13.63
CA ALA A 30 56.98 -3.16 -13.31
C ALA A 30 56.45 -1.77 -13.71
N GLU A 31 55.25 -1.67 -14.28
CA GLU A 31 54.66 -0.43 -14.76
C GLU A 31 54.22 0.48 -13.60
N SER A 32 54.55 1.78 -13.69
CA SER A 32 54.09 2.79 -12.73
C SER A 32 52.56 2.95 -12.72
N PRO A 33 51.95 3.43 -11.62
CA PRO A 33 50.51 3.64 -11.54
C PRO A 33 49.95 4.54 -12.66
N GLU A 34 50.67 5.58 -13.04
CA GLU A 34 50.26 6.57 -14.05
C GLU A 34 50.29 5.98 -15.45
N ARG A 35 51.36 5.26 -15.79
CA ARG A 35 51.48 4.56 -17.08
C ARG A 35 50.40 3.48 -17.20
N ARG A 36 50.16 2.75 -16.11
CA ARG A 36 49.10 1.74 -16.01
C ARG A 36 47.72 2.37 -16.20
N GLN A 37 47.46 3.54 -15.61
CA GLN A 37 46.22 4.28 -15.79
C GLN A 37 46.05 4.75 -17.24
N GLY A 38 47.08 5.38 -17.82
CA GLY A 38 47.08 5.83 -19.22
C GLY A 38 46.80 4.68 -20.19
N ARG A 39 47.46 3.53 -20.00
CA ARG A 39 47.21 2.32 -20.79
C ARG A 39 45.78 1.80 -20.65
N ARG A 40 45.25 1.73 -19.42
CA ARG A 40 43.85 1.31 -19.18
C ARG A 40 42.83 2.25 -19.84
N VAL A 41 43.07 3.56 -19.81
CA VAL A 41 42.22 4.55 -20.49
C VAL A 41 42.28 4.36 -22.00
N HIS A 42 43.48 4.23 -22.56
CA HIS A 42 43.68 3.98 -23.98
C HIS A 42 43.02 2.67 -24.43
N ASP A 43 43.21 1.57 -23.69
CA ASP A 43 42.57 0.28 -23.97
C ASP A 43 41.04 0.38 -23.90
N ARG A 44 40.48 1.11 -22.91
CA ARG A 44 39.04 1.35 -22.80
C ARG A 44 38.50 2.12 -24.02
N ALA A 45 39.23 3.15 -24.47
CA ALA A 45 38.85 3.93 -25.64
C ALA A 45 38.90 3.09 -26.92
N ARG A 46 39.95 2.28 -27.13
CA ARG A 46 40.03 1.36 -28.28
C ARG A 46 38.87 0.35 -28.29
N HIS A 47 38.57 -0.28 -27.15
CA HIS A 47 37.46 -1.23 -27.06
C HIS A 47 36.09 -0.55 -27.28
N ALA A 48 35.91 0.68 -26.82
CA ALA A 48 34.68 1.44 -27.07
C ALA A 48 34.52 1.75 -28.56
N ALA A 49 35.58 2.22 -29.23
CA ALA A 49 35.56 2.50 -30.67
C ALA A 49 35.29 1.23 -31.50
N SER A 50 35.95 0.12 -31.17
CA SER A 50 35.70 -1.18 -31.81
C SER A 50 34.24 -1.64 -31.64
N ARG A 51 33.65 -1.50 -30.45
CA ARG A 51 32.23 -1.83 -30.19
C ARG A 51 31.26 -0.90 -30.93
N ALA A 52 31.62 0.36 -31.12
CA ALA A 52 30.81 1.33 -31.85
C ALA A 52 30.77 1.01 -33.36
N ALA A 53 31.86 0.46 -33.90
CA ALA A 53 31.97 0.03 -35.29
C ALA A 53 31.37 -1.36 -35.59
N GLU A 54 30.88 -2.10 -34.58
CA GLU A 54 30.28 -3.44 -34.75
C GLU A 54 28.99 -3.39 -35.60
N SER A 55 28.87 -4.30 -36.56
CA SER A 55 27.60 -4.55 -37.25
C SER A 55 26.55 -5.14 -36.29
N PRO A 56 25.25 -5.07 -36.64
CA PRO A 56 24.19 -5.69 -35.85
C PRO A 56 24.41 -7.20 -35.61
N GLU A 57 24.91 -7.93 -36.60
CA GLU A 57 25.19 -9.37 -36.54
C GLU A 57 26.37 -9.67 -35.61
N GLN A 58 27.46 -8.89 -35.73
CA GLN A 58 28.61 -8.99 -34.84
C GLN A 58 28.24 -8.68 -33.40
N ARG A 59 27.40 -7.66 -33.18
CA ARG A 59 26.87 -7.29 -31.86
C ARG A 59 26.00 -8.39 -31.28
N GLN A 60 25.16 -9.04 -32.10
CA GLN A 60 24.32 -10.16 -31.67
C GLN A 60 25.18 -11.38 -31.29
N GLY A 61 26.17 -11.72 -32.12
CA GLY A 61 27.15 -12.79 -31.85
C GLY A 61 27.86 -12.57 -30.52
N ARG A 62 28.44 -11.39 -30.31
CA ARG A 62 29.12 -11.04 -29.05
C ARG A 62 28.18 -11.12 -27.84
N ARG A 63 26.94 -10.61 -27.94
CA ARG A 63 25.95 -10.71 -26.85
C ARG A 63 25.57 -12.16 -26.54
N LYS A 64 25.49 -13.03 -27.54
CA LYS A 64 25.19 -14.46 -27.37
C LYS A 64 26.35 -15.16 -26.65
N GLU A 65 27.58 -14.90 -27.06
CA GLU A 65 28.78 -15.41 -26.40
C GLU A 65 28.92 -14.88 -24.96
N ASP A 66 28.71 -13.57 -24.73
CA ASP A 66 28.72 -12.96 -23.40
C ASP A 66 27.69 -13.64 -22.49
N ARG A 67 26.47 -13.89 -22.99
CA ARG A 67 25.43 -14.61 -22.25
C ARG A 67 25.86 -16.03 -21.91
N ALA A 68 26.45 -16.77 -22.85
CA ALA A 68 26.92 -18.13 -22.64
C ALA A 68 28.07 -18.17 -21.61
N ARG A 69 29.04 -17.25 -21.71
CA ARG A 69 30.12 -17.09 -20.73
C ARG A 69 29.57 -16.84 -19.32
N HIS A 70 28.68 -15.87 -19.16
CA HIS A 70 28.09 -15.57 -17.85
C HIS A 70 27.26 -16.74 -17.29
N ALA A 71 26.55 -17.48 -18.14
CA ALA A 71 25.83 -18.68 -17.73
C ALA A 71 26.77 -19.78 -17.23
N ALA A 72 27.87 -20.04 -17.97
CA ALA A 72 28.89 -21.01 -17.56
C ALA A 72 29.56 -20.62 -16.24
N THR A 73 29.97 -19.35 -16.08
CA THR A 73 30.54 -18.86 -14.82
C THR A 73 29.57 -19.06 -13.65
N ARG A 74 28.29 -18.71 -13.81
CA ARG A 74 27.27 -18.90 -12.77
C ARG A 74 26.98 -20.37 -12.47
N GLY A 75 27.06 -21.24 -13.48
CA GLY A 75 26.89 -22.68 -13.32
C GLY A 75 28.01 -23.34 -12.53
N ALA A 76 29.23 -22.78 -12.61
CA ALA A 76 30.40 -23.24 -11.87
C ALA A 76 30.53 -22.63 -10.46
N GLU A 77 29.61 -21.75 -10.03
CA GLU A 77 29.65 -21.12 -8.70
C GLU A 77 29.44 -22.15 -7.59
N ASP A 78 30.32 -22.10 -6.59
CA ASP A 78 30.10 -22.79 -5.31
C ASP A 78 28.96 -22.12 -4.49
N PRO A 79 28.44 -22.78 -3.43
CA PRO A 79 27.34 -22.24 -2.64
C PRO A 79 27.62 -20.88 -1.97
N ILE A 80 28.87 -20.60 -1.57
CA ILE A 80 29.27 -19.34 -0.94
C ILE A 80 29.31 -18.24 -2.00
N GLN A 81 29.94 -18.49 -3.14
CA GLN A 81 29.97 -17.58 -4.29
C GLN A 81 28.56 -17.23 -4.80
N ARG A 82 27.65 -18.22 -4.83
CA ARG A 82 26.26 -18.00 -5.21
C ARG A 82 25.52 -17.10 -4.22
N ARG A 83 25.77 -17.28 -2.91
CA ARG A 83 25.17 -16.47 -1.84
C ARG A 83 25.65 -15.02 -1.94
N THR A 84 26.96 -14.80 -2.06
CA THR A 84 27.54 -13.44 -2.16
C THR A 84 27.06 -12.72 -3.42
N ARG A 85 27.01 -13.38 -4.58
CA ARG A 85 26.41 -12.80 -5.80
C ARG A 85 24.96 -12.39 -5.60
N SER A 86 24.17 -13.24 -4.93
CA SER A 86 22.75 -12.97 -4.67
C SER A 86 22.56 -11.80 -3.72
N GLU A 87 23.40 -11.70 -2.68
CA GLU A 87 23.42 -10.56 -1.75
C GLU A 87 23.85 -9.26 -2.44
N ASP A 88 24.91 -9.30 -3.25
CA ASP A 88 25.35 -8.16 -4.05
C ASP A 88 24.28 -7.71 -5.04
N GLN A 89 23.59 -8.64 -5.68
CA GLN A 89 22.48 -8.32 -6.58
C GLN A 89 21.33 -7.65 -5.81
N ARG A 90 20.95 -8.17 -4.64
CA ARG A 90 19.96 -7.53 -3.76
C ARG A 90 20.39 -6.13 -3.37
N ARG A 91 21.65 -5.94 -2.95
CA ARG A 91 22.21 -4.64 -2.57
C ARG A 91 22.19 -3.65 -3.73
N ARG A 92 22.60 -4.06 -4.94
CA ARG A 92 22.57 -3.20 -6.13
C ARG A 92 21.15 -2.82 -6.54
N GLN A 93 20.21 -3.76 -6.48
CA GLN A 93 18.80 -3.47 -6.76
C GLN A 93 18.21 -2.51 -5.71
N ALA A 94 18.50 -2.72 -4.43
CA ALA A 94 18.09 -1.82 -3.36
C ALA A 94 18.69 -0.42 -3.54
N ALA A 95 19.99 -0.31 -3.83
CA ALA A 95 20.66 0.97 -4.08
C ALA A 95 20.11 1.67 -5.35
N SER A 96 19.83 0.93 -6.43
CA SER A 96 19.24 1.50 -7.65
C SER A 96 17.81 2.00 -7.40
N ARG A 97 17.01 1.27 -6.62
CA ARG A 97 15.68 1.73 -6.21
C ARG A 97 15.81 2.96 -5.32
N ALA A 98 16.66 2.92 -4.30
CA ALA A 98 16.92 4.06 -3.42
C ALA A 98 17.36 5.31 -4.20
N ALA A 99 18.29 5.19 -5.15
CA ALA A 99 18.74 6.29 -5.99
C ALA A 99 17.64 6.91 -6.88
N GLN A 100 16.56 6.17 -7.15
CA GLN A 100 15.38 6.72 -7.81
C GLN A 100 14.57 7.64 -6.86
N TRP A 101 14.63 7.37 -5.56
CA TRP A 101 13.88 8.07 -4.51
C TRP A 101 14.72 9.05 -3.69
N THR A 102 16.05 9.08 -3.85
CA THR A 102 16.97 9.97 -3.11
C THR A 102 16.65 11.46 -3.27
N PHE A 103 15.92 11.84 -4.30
CA PHE A 103 15.50 13.23 -4.52
C PHE A 103 14.38 13.69 -3.57
N MET A 104 13.63 12.77 -2.96
CA MET A 104 12.46 13.10 -2.11
C MET A 104 12.66 12.75 -0.63
N GLU A 105 13.89 12.49 -0.19
CA GLU A 105 14.17 12.17 1.20
C GLU A 105 13.83 13.37 2.11
N GLY A 106 12.80 13.19 2.95
CA GLY A 106 12.30 14.24 3.85
C GLY A 106 11.28 15.20 3.24
N GLU A 107 10.97 15.12 1.93
CA GLU A 107 9.97 15.99 1.30
C GLU A 107 8.54 15.71 1.80
N ALA A 108 8.26 14.49 2.25
CA ALA A 108 6.97 14.16 2.86
C ALA A 108 6.68 14.99 4.13
N PHE A 109 7.71 15.51 4.82
CA PHE A 109 7.56 16.36 6.00
C PHE A 109 7.55 17.86 5.67
N ARG A 110 7.78 18.22 4.40
CA ARG A 110 7.70 19.59 3.89
C ARG A 110 6.49 19.71 2.98
N TYR A 111 5.32 19.76 3.59
CA TYR A 111 4.11 20.06 2.84
C TYR A 111 4.15 21.51 2.36
N ASP A 112 4.08 21.70 1.04
CA ASP A 112 3.96 22.98 0.38
C ASP A 112 2.65 23.00 -0.42
N PRO A 113 1.61 23.74 0.02
CA PRO A 113 0.32 23.78 -0.65
C PRO A 113 0.36 24.38 -2.06
N ALA A 114 1.47 25.04 -2.46
CA ALA A 114 1.65 25.52 -3.84
C ALA A 114 1.99 24.38 -4.83
N ASN A 115 2.45 23.23 -4.33
CA ASN A 115 2.79 22.08 -5.16
C ASN A 115 1.55 21.27 -5.53
N ASN A 116 1.42 20.96 -6.82
CA ASN A 116 0.41 20.03 -7.32
C ASN A 116 0.90 18.58 -7.19
N TYR A 117 0.78 18.02 -5.99
CA TYR A 117 1.19 16.65 -5.68
C TYR A 117 0.45 15.59 -6.51
N ASP A 118 -0.81 15.85 -6.87
CA ASP A 118 -1.67 14.93 -7.63
C ASP A 118 -1.12 14.61 -9.02
N SER A 119 -0.27 15.46 -9.59
CA SER A 119 0.30 15.28 -10.94
C SER A 119 1.83 15.15 -10.93
N HIS A 120 2.45 15.08 -9.75
CA HIS A 120 3.90 15.02 -9.65
C HIS A 120 4.42 13.69 -10.23
N PRO A 121 5.34 13.68 -11.22
CA PRO A 121 5.72 12.47 -11.97
C PRO A 121 6.22 11.29 -11.12
N GLN A 122 6.79 11.56 -9.94
CA GLN A 122 7.28 10.53 -9.02
C GLN A 122 6.25 10.09 -7.96
N LEU A 123 5.14 10.83 -7.82
CA LEU A 123 4.05 10.55 -6.87
C LEU A 123 2.74 10.17 -7.58
N TYR A 124 2.66 10.36 -8.90
CA TYR A 124 1.48 10.06 -9.70
C TYR A 124 1.22 8.55 -9.75
N ILE A 125 0.26 8.07 -8.95
CA ILE A 125 -0.14 6.66 -8.91
C ILE A 125 -1.23 6.35 -9.97
N GLY A 126 -1.72 7.37 -10.69
CA GLY A 126 -2.78 7.25 -11.69
C GLY A 126 -4.19 7.33 -11.10
N GLN A 127 -5.22 7.05 -11.91
CA GLN A 127 -6.60 7.02 -11.45
C GLN A 127 -6.96 5.69 -10.79
N MET A 128 -7.86 5.72 -9.80
CA MET A 128 -8.38 4.54 -9.10
C MET A 128 -9.47 3.84 -9.92
N SER A 129 -9.09 3.30 -11.07
CA SER A 129 -10.01 2.75 -12.09
C SER A 129 -9.77 1.27 -12.42
N ASP A 130 -8.67 0.70 -11.95
CA ASP A 130 -8.33 -0.69 -12.24
C ASP A 130 -9.09 -1.62 -11.29
N VAL A 131 -9.94 -2.49 -11.81
CA VAL A 131 -10.70 -3.43 -10.97
C VAL A 131 -9.85 -4.67 -10.68
N CYS A 132 -9.75 -5.07 -9.41
CA CYS A 132 -9.10 -6.31 -9.04
C CYS A 132 -9.86 -7.54 -9.57
N PRO A 133 -9.22 -8.46 -10.31
CA PRO A 133 -9.89 -9.66 -10.81
C PRO A 133 -10.23 -10.68 -9.72
N TYR A 134 -9.71 -10.52 -8.50
CA TYR A 134 -9.90 -11.48 -7.40
C TYR A 134 -10.90 -11.02 -6.35
N CYS A 135 -10.93 -9.73 -6.02
CA CYS A 135 -11.76 -9.17 -4.94
C CYS A 135 -12.60 -7.97 -5.39
N ASN A 136 -12.60 -7.62 -6.68
CA ASN A 136 -13.32 -6.48 -7.26
C ASN A 136 -13.00 -5.09 -6.66
N ALA A 137 -12.01 -5.00 -5.75
CA ALA A 137 -11.54 -3.72 -5.25
C ALA A 137 -11.02 -2.84 -6.40
N LEU A 138 -11.38 -1.56 -6.39
CA LEU A 138 -10.76 -0.56 -7.25
C LEU A 138 -9.31 -0.33 -6.83
N LYS A 139 -8.44 -0.16 -7.82
CA LYS A 139 -7.00 0.02 -7.66
C LYS A 139 -6.53 1.21 -8.44
N TRP A 140 -5.43 1.80 -7.97
CA TRP A 140 -4.70 2.77 -8.76
C TRP A 140 -3.88 2.09 -9.85
N HIS A 141 -3.73 2.77 -10.99
CA HIS A 141 -3.02 2.25 -12.15
C HIS A 141 -1.59 1.77 -11.85
N ALA A 142 -0.85 2.54 -11.04
CA ALA A 142 0.51 2.21 -10.64
C ALA A 142 0.58 1.48 -9.28
N GLU A 143 -0.54 0.99 -8.74
CA GLU A 143 -0.56 0.25 -7.49
C GLU A 143 0.20 -1.07 -7.63
N THR A 144 0.94 -1.45 -6.58
CA THR A 144 1.65 -2.72 -6.57
C THR A 144 0.66 -3.88 -6.68
N ARG A 145 0.91 -4.79 -7.63
CA ARG A 145 0.04 -5.96 -7.86
C ARG A 145 -0.18 -6.73 -6.57
N GLY A 146 -1.45 -6.94 -6.24
CA GLY A 146 -1.86 -7.73 -5.10
C GLY A 146 -1.91 -6.96 -3.77
N MET A 147 -1.65 -5.65 -3.72
CA MET A 147 -1.83 -4.86 -2.48
C MET A 147 -3.21 -5.03 -1.85
N CYS A 148 -4.28 -5.08 -2.65
CA CYS A 148 -5.64 -5.22 -2.14
C CYS A 148 -6.04 -6.62 -1.59
N CYS A 149 -5.40 -7.72 -2.03
CA CYS A 149 -5.85 -9.09 -1.68
C CYS A 149 -4.74 -10.14 -1.66
N SER A 150 -3.48 -9.71 -1.69
CA SER A 150 -2.30 -10.57 -1.88
C SER A 150 -2.40 -11.50 -3.09
N GLY A 151 -3.03 -11.03 -4.17
CA GLY A 151 -3.26 -11.81 -5.39
C GLY A 151 -4.36 -12.87 -5.23
N GLY A 152 -5.43 -12.54 -4.51
CA GLY A 152 -6.60 -13.41 -4.29
C GLY A 152 -6.46 -14.37 -3.10
N LYS A 153 -5.38 -14.26 -2.33
CA LYS A 153 -5.17 -15.06 -1.11
C LYS A 153 -6.04 -14.59 0.05
N VAL A 154 -6.33 -13.29 0.10
CA VAL A 154 -7.25 -12.70 1.08
C VAL A 154 -8.62 -12.58 0.42
N LYS A 155 -9.59 -13.33 0.94
CA LYS A 155 -11.01 -13.18 0.63
C LYS A 155 -11.68 -12.65 1.90
N LEU A 156 -12.10 -11.39 1.87
CA LEU A 156 -12.91 -10.85 2.96
C LEU A 156 -14.29 -11.51 2.89
N PRO A 157 -14.84 -11.97 4.03
CA PRO A 157 -16.24 -12.37 4.09
C PRO A 157 -17.12 -11.18 3.70
N GLU A 158 -18.28 -11.48 3.13
CA GLU A 158 -19.30 -10.47 2.88
C GLU A 158 -19.68 -9.80 4.21
N LEU A 159 -19.66 -8.47 4.23
CA LEU A 159 -20.03 -7.71 5.42
C LEU A 159 -21.52 -7.94 5.65
N GLN A 160 -21.86 -8.56 6.79
CA GLN A 160 -23.26 -8.66 7.18
C GLN A 160 -23.80 -7.27 7.49
N PRO A 161 -25.07 -6.99 7.14
CA PRO A 161 -25.70 -5.76 7.57
C PRO A 161 -25.65 -5.68 9.11
N PRO A 162 -25.47 -4.48 9.68
CA PRO A 162 -25.51 -4.32 11.12
C PRO A 162 -26.87 -4.79 11.65
N PRO A 163 -26.97 -5.35 12.86
CA PRO A 163 -28.26 -5.75 13.42
C PRO A 163 -29.15 -4.52 13.69
N GLU A 164 -30.47 -4.72 13.70
CA GLU A 164 -31.39 -3.69 14.18
C GLU A 164 -31.13 -3.36 15.66
N PRO A 165 -31.21 -2.07 16.07
CA PRO A 165 -31.76 -0.94 15.33
C PRO A 165 -30.74 -0.13 14.49
N LEU A 166 -29.49 -0.60 14.37
CA LEU A 166 -28.42 0.16 13.71
C LEU A 166 -28.58 0.23 12.20
N GLU A 167 -29.14 -0.81 11.58
CA GLU A 167 -29.41 -0.84 10.14
C GLU A 167 -30.39 0.26 9.73
N SER A 168 -31.52 0.36 10.45
CA SER A 168 -32.52 1.40 10.24
C SER A 168 -31.98 2.82 10.47
N LEU A 169 -30.93 2.99 11.28
CA LEU A 169 -30.34 4.31 11.57
C LEU A 169 -29.27 4.72 10.55
N ILE A 170 -28.50 3.77 10.01
CA ILE A 170 -27.33 4.04 9.15
C ILE A 170 -27.70 3.96 7.65
N GLY A 171 -28.74 3.20 7.30
CA GLY A 171 -29.21 3.05 5.92
C GLY A 171 -29.84 4.30 5.26
N PRO A 172 -30.60 5.14 5.96
CA PRO A 172 -31.27 6.30 5.35
C PRO A 172 -30.32 7.33 4.74
N THR A 173 -30.56 7.71 3.49
CA THR A 173 -29.74 8.71 2.76
C THR A 173 -30.36 10.12 2.75
N SER A 174 -31.50 10.32 3.42
CA SER A 174 -32.19 11.60 3.53
C SER A 174 -32.89 11.79 4.89
N PHE A 175 -33.17 13.03 5.25
CA PHE A 175 -33.91 13.36 6.47
C PHE A 175 -35.36 12.84 6.48
N GLU A 176 -35.97 12.72 5.30
CA GLU A 176 -37.32 12.16 5.16
C GLU A 176 -37.30 10.65 5.40
N ALA A 177 -36.29 9.95 4.88
CA ALA A 177 -36.09 8.53 5.13
C ALA A 177 -35.84 8.26 6.62
N LEU A 178 -35.09 9.11 7.32
CA LEU A 178 -34.89 9.02 8.78
C LEU A 178 -36.18 9.19 9.60
N ARG A 179 -37.21 9.83 9.05
CA ARG A 179 -38.51 10.03 9.70
C ARG A 179 -39.56 9.01 9.25
N THR A 180 -39.21 8.10 8.34
CA THR A 180 -40.15 7.14 7.79
C THR A 180 -40.11 5.86 8.60
N VAL A 181 -41.20 5.56 9.31
CA VAL A 181 -41.36 4.33 10.08
C VAL A 181 -42.57 3.59 9.55
N ASN A 182 -42.44 2.31 9.18
CA ASN A 182 -43.53 1.51 8.60
C ASN A 182 -44.26 2.20 7.42
N ILE A 183 -43.51 2.85 6.52
CA ILE A 183 -44.03 3.55 5.32
C ILE A 183 -44.76 4.87 5.66
N GLN A 184 -44.76 5.31 6.92
CA GLN A 184 -45.34 6.60 7.34
C GLN A 184 -44.25 7.58 7.75
N ILE A 185 -44.35 8.83 7.26
CA ILE A 185 -43.45 9.91 7.65
C ILE A 185 -43.96 10.54 8.95
N CYS A 186 -43.25 10.32 10.05
CA CYS A 186 -43.55 10.94 11.34
C CYS A 186 -43.40 12.46 11.27
N ALA A 187 -44.18 13.21 12.05
CA ALA A 187 -44.12 14.67 12.08
C ALA A 187 -42.79 15.19 12.63
N THR A 188 -42.16 14.42 13.53
CA THR A 188 -40.88 14.77 14.15
C THR A 188 -39.91 13.60 14.15
N PHE A 189 -38.60 13.89 14.23
CA PHE A 189 -37.57 12.85 14.43
C PHE A 189 -37.75 12.12 15.76
N ARG A 190 -38.21 12.82 16.80
CA ARG A 190 -38.47 12.22 18.11
C ARG A 190 -39.54 11.13 18.02
N GLU A 191 -40.64 11.42 17.33
CA GLU A 191 -41.72 10.46 17.10
C GLU A 191 -41.25 9.24 16.29
N ALA A 192 -40.42 9.45 15.25
CA ALA A 192 -39.80 8.35 14.52
C ALA A 192 -38.93 7.47 15.43
N CYS A 193 -38.06 8.08 16.26
CA CYS A 193 -37.25 7.33 17.21
C CYS A 193 -38.08 6.56 18.25
N GLN A 194 -39.21 7.13 18.71
CA GLN A 194 -40.14 6.43 19.60
C GLN A 194 -40.76 5.20 18.92
N LEU A 195 -41.23 5.33 17.67
CA LEU A 195 -41.81 4.20 16.93
C LEU A 195 -40.78 3.13 16.56
N HIS A 196 -39.51 3.49 16.40
CA HIS A 196 -38.39 2.55 16.26
C HIS A 196 -37.97 1.89 17.58
N GLY A 197 -38.57 2.27 18.72
CA GLY A 197 -38.16 1.77 20.04
C GLY A 197 -36.76 2.23 20.46
N LEU A 198 -36.24 3.31 19.87
CA LEU A 198 -34.93 3.89 20.18
C LEU A 198 -34.96 4.81 21.41
N LEU A 199 -36.15 5.25 21.81
CA LEU A 199 -36.38 6.07 22.99
C LEU A 199 -37.25 5.30 23.97
N GLU A 200 -36.92 5.37 25.25
CA GLU A 200 -37.80 4.88 26.32
C GLU A 200 -39.11 5.67 26.31
N ASP A 201 -40.23 4.96 26.31
CA ASP A 201 -41.55 5.56 26.47
C ASP A 201 -41.88 5.81 27.95
N ASP A 202 -42.81 6.73 28.21
CA ASP A 202 -43.26 7.04 29.57
C ASP A 202 -44.44 6.15 30.00
N GLN A 203 -44.75 5.06 29.27
CA GLN A 203 -45.94 4.24 29.56
C GLN A 203 -45.88 3.64 30.96
N GLN A 204 -44.70 3.24 31.42
CA GLN A 204 -44.56 2.71 32.78
C GLN A 204 -44.91 3.77 33.83
N TRP A 205 -44.56 5.04 33.58
CA TRP A 205 -44.87 6.13 34.50
C TRP A 205 -46.35 6.46 34.49
N ASP A 206 -46.98 6.43 33.32
CA ASP A 206 -48.43 6.55 33.20
C ASP A 206 -49.17 5.42 33.94
N ALA A 207 -48.79 4.16 33.73
CA ALA A 207 -49.40 3.02 34.44
C ALA A 207 -49.22 3.13 35.95
N THR A 208 -48.00 3.44 36.40
CA THR A 208 -47.66 3.62 37.82
C THR A 208 -48.47 4.76 38.45
N MET A 209 -48.59 5.90 37.76
CA MET A 209 -49.35 7.06 38.24
C MET A 209 -50.85 6.78 38.26
N SER A 210 -51.39 6.09 37.25
CA SER A 210 -52.79 5.69 37.18
C SER A 210 -53.19 4.75 38.33
N GLU A 211 -52.37 3.72 38.60
CA GLU A 211 -52.61 2.80 39.72
C GLU A 211 -52.55 3.52 41.07
N ALA A 212 -51.56 4.38 41.26
CA ALA A 212 -51.42 5.14 42.49
C ALA A 212 -52.57 6.15 42.68
N ALA A 213 -53.04 6.79 41.61
CA ALA A 213 -54.16 7.72 41.68
C ALA A 213 -55.47 7.04 42.10
N ALA A 214 -55.65 5.76 41.75
CA ALA A 214 -56.81 4.98 42.15
C ALA A 214 -56.74 4.49 43.62
N ALA A 215 -55.54 4.36 44.19
CA ALA A 215 -55.33 3.67 45.47
C ALA A 215 -54.77 4.54 46.61
N GLN A 216 -54.22 5.72 46.31
CA GLN A 216 -53.44 6.50 47.26
C GLN A 216 -54.00 7.91 47.49
N SER A 217 -53.55 8.56 48.57
CA SER A 217 -53.90 9.95 48.85
C SER A 217 -53.09 10.93 47.98
N PRO A 218 -53.59 12.16 47.75
CA PRO A 218 -52.87 13.18 46.98
C PRO A 218 -51.46 13.48 47.51
N ALA A 219 -51.24 13.38 48.82
CA ALA A 219 -49.91 13.55 49.42
C ALA A 219 -48.93 12.42 49.02
N ARG A 220 -49.40 11.17 48.98
CA ARG A 220 -48.62 10.01 48.53
C ARG A 220 -48.36 10.09 47.02
N LEU A 221 -49.37 10.51 46.25
CA LEU A 221 -49.24 10.69 44.81
C LEU A 221 -48.22 11.77 44.44
N ARG A 222 -48.22 12.91 45.16
CA ARG A 222 -47.21 13.96 44.99
C ARG A 222 -45.78 13.49 45.29
N ASN A 223 -45.61 12.66 46.32
CA ASN A 223 -44.31 12.08 46.63
C ASN A 223 -43.84 11.13 45.51
N LEU A 224 -44.72 10.25 45.04
CA LEU A 224 -44.42 9.35 43.92
C LEU A 224 -44.03 10.13 42.66
N PHE A 225 -44.79 11.17 42.31
CA PHE A 225 -44.49 12.04 41.18
C PHE A 225 -43.10 12.70 41.32
N ALA A 226 -42.75 13.19 42.51
CA ALA A 226 -41.43 13.76 42.78
C ALA A 226 -40.29 12.74 42.64
N ILE A 227 -40.50 11.49 43.07
CA ILE A 227 -39.52 10.39 42.89
C ILE A 227 -39.30 10.10 41.41
N ILE A 228 -40.38 10.00 40.62
CA ILE A 228 -40.31 9.76 39.18
C ILE A 228 -39.49 10.86 38.50
N LEU A 229 -39.75 12.14 38.83
CA LEU A 229 -38.98 13.26 38.26
C LEU A 229 -37.50 13.24 38.67
N ALA A 230 -37.21 12.94 39.94
CA ALA A 230 -35.87 13.06 40.49
C ALA A 230 -34.94 11.88 40.16
N VAL A 231 -35.50 10.68 40.02
CA VAL A 231 -34.71 9.43 39.92
C VAL A 231 -34.90 8.74 38.58
N CYS A 232 -36.09 8.85 37.99
CA CYS A 232 -36.45 8.01 36.84
C CYS A 232 -36.33 8.73 35.50
N GLY A 233 -36.24 10.06 35.48
CA GLY A 233 -35.97 10.85 34.28
C GLY A 233 -36.97 10.63 33.14
N PRO A 234 -38.28 10.84 33.35
CA PRO A 234 -39.29 10.65 32.31
C PRO A 234 -39.00 11.50 31.08
N SER A 235 -39.31 10.95 29.90
CA SER A 235 -39.09 11.56 28.59
C SER A 235 -39.93 12.83 28.37
N ASN A 236 -41.14 12.91 28.95
CA ASN A 236 -42.06 14.05 28.86
C ASN A 236 -42.77 14.33 30.20
N PRO A 237 -42.04 14.90 31.18
CA PRO A 237 -42.58 15.14 32.52
C PRO A 237 -43.76 16.14 32.54
N LYS A 238 -43.83 17.03 31.55
CA LYS A 238 -44.94 17.98 31.40
C LYS A 238 -46.24 17.25 31.07
N GLN A 239 -46.20 16.31 30.13
CA GLN A 239 -47.39 15.54 29.77
C GLN A 239 -47.87 14.69 30.94
N LEU A 240 -46.94 14.04 31.66
CA LEU A 240 -47.26 13.29 32.88
C LEU A 240 -47.91 14.18 33.95
N TRP A 241 -47.43 15.41 34.14
CA TRP A 241 -48.07 16.38 35.04
C TRP A 241 -49.50 16.72 34.61
N GLU A 242 -49.70 17.10 33.35
CA GLU A 242 -51.02 17.51 32.86
C GLU A 242 -52.07 16.40 32.99
N SER A 243 -51.67 15.14 32.81
CA SER A 243 -52.54 13.97 32.96
C SER A 243 -53.03 13.75 34.41
N TYR A 244 -52.20 14.06 35.41
CA TYR A 244 -52.48 13.71 36.82
C TYR A 244 -52.61 14.90 37.77
N LYS A 245 -52.51 16.15 37.29
CA LYS A 245 -52.55 17.37 38.14
C LYS A 245 -53.79 17.47 39.04
N GLU A 246 -54.95 17.01 38.56
CA GLU A 246 -56.21 17.02 39.33
C GLU A 246 -56.22 15.98 40.45
N SER A 247 -55.49 14.86 40.28
CA SER A 247 -55.32 13.84 41.32
C SER A 247 -54.22 14.19 42.32
N LEU A 248 -53.36 15.15 41.97
CA LEU A 248 -52.25 15.63 42.79
C LEU A 248 -52.65 16.76 43.75
N THR A 249 -53.78 17.43 43.49
CA THR A 249 -54.39 18.44 44.37
C THR A 249 -55.17 17.80 45.52
#